data_AF-S3JG18-F1
#
_entry.id   AF-S3JG18-F1
#
_cell.length_a   1.000
_cell.length_b   1.000
_cell.length_c   1.000
_cell.angle_alpha   90.00
_cell.angle_beta   90.00
_cell.angle_gamma   90.00
#
_symmetry.space_group_name_H-M   'P 1'
#
loop_
_entity.id
_entity.type
_entity.pdbx_description
1 polymer ?
#
loop_
_entity_poly.entity_id
_entity_poly.type
_entity_poly.pdbx_seq_one_letter_code
_entity_poly.pdbx_strand_id
1 'polypeptide(L)'
;MLEDIAEEITEPDLSKLKILGIDEIALVKGQKNYCAVLVNLDTGKLIAILEKRTQEELRKTLTGWGKEVLEQIEEVSIYFWLPYKNLVKELMPSAEVVADRFHVMKQINQELDEQRRAEKRAVEA
;
A
#
# COMPACT_ATOMS: atom_id res chain seq x y z
N MET A 1 2.38 4.40 -21.24
CA MET A 1 2.92 5.40 -20.27
C MET A 1 3.03 4.84 -18.86
N LEU A 2 2.08 4.00 -18.40
CA LEU A 2 2.27 3.12 -17.25
C LEU A 2 2.72 1.73 -17.69
N GLU A 3 2.27 1.28 -18.87
CA GLU A 3 2.73 0.03 -19.49
C GLU A 3 4.25 0.07 -19.70
N ASP A 4 4.78 1.19 -20.21
CA ASP A 4 6.21 1.37 -20.45
C ASP A 4 7.06 1.27 -19.17
N ILE A 5 6.57 1.82 -18.04
CA ILE A 5 7.26 1.75 -16.74
C ILE A 5 7.14 0.34 -16.15
N ALA A 6 5.98 -0.31 -16.31
CA ALA A 6 5.79 -1.69 -15.87
C ALA A 6 6.68 -2.66 -16.66
N GLU A 7 6.91 -2.41 -17.96
CA GLU A 7 7.84 -3.16 -18.81
C GLU A 7 9.31 -2.89 -18.48
N GLU A 8 9.66 -1.67 -18.01
CA GLU A 8 11.03 -1.30 -17.61
C GLU A 8 11.46 -1.91 -16.27
N ILE A 9 10.51 -2.35 -15.43
CA ILE A 9 10.79 -3.11 -14.21
C ILE A 9 11.12 -4.55 -14.63
N THR A 10 12.40 -4.77 -14.95
CA THR A 10 13.00 -6.12 -14.95
C THR A 10 12.56 -6.89 -13.72
N GLU A 11 12.14 -8.14 -13.92
CA GLU A 11 11.61 -9.08 -12.91
C GLU A 11 12.14 -8.76 -11.50
N PRO A 12 11.28 -8.29 -10.58
CA PRO A 12 11.74 -7.88 -9.26
C PRO A 12 12.34 -9.07 -8.54
N ASP A 13 13.54 -8.90 -7.98
CA ASP A 13 14.14 -9.93 -7.12
C ASP A 13 13.37 -10.00 -5.80
N LEU A 14 12.51 -11.01 -5.69
CA LEU A 14 11.69 -11.27 -4.50
C LEU A 14 12.40 -12.15 -3.47
N SER A 15 13.59 -12.68 -3.75
CA SER A 15 14.27 -13.66 -2.89
C SER A 15 14.64 -13.15 -1.49
N LYS A 16 14.62 -11.82 -1.31
CA LYS A 16 14.95 -11.15 -0.04
C LYS A 16 13.87 -10.16 0.41
N LEU A 17 12.64 -10.30 -0.07
CA LEU A 17 11.52 -9.46 0.34
C LEU A 17 11.08 -9.84 1.75
N LYS A 18 11.41 -8.99 2.74
CA LYS A 18 10.96 -9.15 4.14
C LYS A 18 9.82 -8.18 4.48
N ILE A 19 9.92 -6.93 4.02
CA ILE A 19 8.91 -5.90 4.27
C ILE A 19 8.22 -5.49 2.96
N LEU A 20 6.94 -5.82 2.84
CA LEU A 20 6.10 -5.48 1.69
C LEU A 20 5.26 -4.23 2.00
N GLY A 21 5.28 -3.25 1.10
CA GLY A 21 4.34 -2.13 1.11
C GLY A 21 3.26 -2.33 0.06
N ILE A 22 2.00 -2.15 0.45
CA ILE A 22 0.84 -2.12 -0.46
C ILE A 22 0.12 -0.79 -0.30
N ASP A 23 0.16 0.04 -1.33
CA ASP A 23 -0.50 1.35 -1.37
C ASP A 23 -1.34 1.51 -2.63
N GLU A 24 -2.08 2.62 -2.72
CA GLU A 24 -2.97 2.94 -3.84
C GLU A 24 -2.63 4.30 -4.46
N ILE A 25 -2.61 4.37 -5.80
CA ILE A 25 -2.50 5.63 -6.53
C ILE A 25 -3.76 5.85 -7.34
N ALA A 26 -4.33 7.05 -7.23
CA ALA A 26 -5.43 7.48 -8.09
C ALA A 26 -4.89 7.86 -9.48
N LEU A 27 -5.25 7.07 -10.50
CA LEU A 27 -4.85 7.30 -11.90
C LEU A 27 -5.46 8.59 -12.46
N VAL A 28 -6.72 8.86 -12.11
CA VAL A 28 -7.42 10.08 -12.49
C VAL A 28 -8.08 10.68 -11.25
N LYS A 29 -7.65 11.90 -10.91
CA LYS A 29 -8.16 12.62 -9.74
C LYS A 29 -9.68 12.78 -9.82
N GLY A 30 -10.40 12.25 -8.83
CA GLY A 30 -11.86 12.38 -8.71
C GLY A 30 -12.69 11.26 -9.36
N GLN A 31 -12.09 10.36 -10.14
CA GLN A 31 -12.85 9.29 -10.83
C GLN A 31 -12.84 7.93 -10.12
N LYS A 32 -12.21 7.82 -8.94
CA LYS A 32 -12.10 6.57 -8.15
C LYS A 32 -11.44 5.39 -8.90
N ASN A 33 -10.66 5.68 -9.94
CA ASN A 33 -9.81 4.71 -10.61
C ASN A 33 -8.47 4.63 -9.86
N TYR A 34 -8.29 3.57 -9.10
CA TYR A 34 -7.10 3.34 -8.28
C TYR A 34 -6.33 2.11 -8.79
N CYS A 35 -5.02 2.29 -8.98
CA CYS A 35 -4.08 1.19 -9.13
C CYS A 35 -3.49 0.84 -7.76
N ALA A 36 -3.08 -0.41 -7.56
CA ALA A 36 -2.32 -0.82 -6.39
C ALA A 36 -0.82 -0.80 -6.72
N VAL A 37 -0.01 -0.39 -5.76
CA VAL A 37 1.44 -0.31 -5.88
C VAL A 37 2.05 -1.21 -4.82
N LEU A 38 2.91 -2.12 -5.26
CA LEU A 38 3.64 -3.04 -4.40
C LEU A 38 5.11 -2.61 -4.37
N VAL A 39 5.65 -2.40 -3.18
CA VAL A 39 7.01 -1.87 -2.97
C VAL A 39 7.74 -2.74 -1.97
N ASN A 40 9.01 -3.02 -2.24
CA ASN A 40 9.92 -3.58 -1.24
C ASN A 40 10.36 -2.44 -0.32
N LEU A 41 9.88 -2.42 0.92
CA LEU A 41 10.13 -1.32 1.85
C LEU A 41 11.54 -1.34 2.45
N ASP A 42 12.25 -2.48 2.41
CA ASP A 42 13.66 -2.56 2.80
C ASP A 42 14.56 -1.80 1.81
N THR A 43 14.25 -1.92 0.52
CA THR A 43 15.08 -1.38 -0.57
C THR A 43 14.52 -0.10 -1.19
N GLY A 44 13.26 0.21 -0.92
CA GLY A 44 12.53 1.29 -1.59
C GLY A 44 12.23 1.03 -3.07
N LYS A 45 12.42 -0.20 -3.55
CA LYS A 45 12.22 -0.55 -4.97
C LYS A 45 10.78 -0.94 -5.25
N LEU A 46 10.28 -0.45 -6.38
CA LEU A 46 8.99 -0.85 -6.93
C LEU A 46 9.04 -2.33 -7.33
N ILE A 47 8.04 -3.10 -6.90
CA ILE A 47 7.88 -4.50 -7.26
C ILE A 47 6.89 -4.60 -8.43
N ALA A 48 5.71 -4.01 -8.28
CA ALA A 48 4.66 -4.09 -9.29
C ALA A 48 3.66 -2.94 -9.15
N ILE A 49 3.04 -2.58 -10.27
CA ILE A 49 1.84 -1.73 -10.32
C ILE A 49 0.72 -2.58 -10.90
N LEU A 50 -0.38 -2.71 -10.16
CA LEU A 50 -1.57 -3.42 -10.61
C LEU A 50 -2.60 -2.42 -11.10
N GLU A 51 -3.12 -2.63 -12.30
CA GLU A 51 -4.13 -1.74 -12.91
C GLU A 51 -5.33 -1.48 -11.99
N LYS A 52 -5.71 -2.49 -11.19
CA LYS A 52 -6.82 -2.41 -10.23
C LYS A 52 -6.34 -2.77 -8.85
N ARG A 53 -6.88 -2.05 -7.87
CA ARG A 53 -6.65 -2.30 -6.44
C ARG A 53 -7.47 -3.44 -5.82
N THR A 54 -8.21 -4.21 -6.63
CA THR A 54 -9.17 -5.20 -6.11
C THR A 54 -8.47 -6.35 -5.39
N GLN A 55 -9.17 -6.97 -4.43
CA GLN A 55 -8.65 -8.12 -3.69
C GLN A 55 -8.33 -9.30 -4.62
N GLU A 56 -9.10 -9.48 -5.70
CA GLU A 56 -8.88 -10.53 -6.70
C GLU A 56 -7.56 -10.36 -7.45
N GLU A 57 -7.25 -9.15 -7.93
CA GLU A 57 -6.00 -8.88 -8.66
C GLU A 57 -4.79 -9.01 -7.75
N LEU A 58 -4.87 -8.47 -6.52
CA LEU A 58 -3.80 -8.65 -5.53
C LEU A 58 -3.59 -10.12 -5.17
N ARG A 59 -4.68 -10.88 -4.94
CA ARG A 59 -4.58 -12.32 -4.66
C ARG A 59 -3.87 -13.03 -5.79
N LYS A 60 -4.30 -12.78 -7.03
CA LYS A 60 -3.71 -13.41 -8.23
C LYS A 60 -2.20 -13.13 -8.31
N THR A 61 -1.80 -11.87 -8.15
CA THR A 61 -0.39 -11.47 -8.18
C THR A 61 0.42 -12.12 -7.05
N LEU A 62 -0.03 -11.97 -5.80
CA LEU A 62 0.69 -12.49 -4.62
C LEU A 62 0.82 -14.01 -4.65
N THR A 63 -0.24 -14.72 -5.05
CA THR A 63 -0.19 -16.19 -5.17
C THR A 63 0.79 -16.63 -6.27
N GLY A 64 0.95 -15.82 -7.32
CA GLY A 64 1.91 -16.04 -8.40
C GLY A 64 3.38 -15.94 -7.98
N TRP A 65 3.69 -15.26 -6.86
CA TRP A 65 5.06 -15.18 -6.33
C TRP A 65 5.52 -16.49 -5.68
N GLY A 66 4.59 -17.41 -5.42
CA GLY A 66 4.88 -18.69 -4.81
C GLY A 66 4.93 -18.62 -3.28
N LYS A 67 4.66 -19.77 -2.66
CA LYS A 67 4.53 -19.89 -1.22
C LYS A 67 5.81 -19.53 -0.46
N GLU A 68 6.98 -19.90 -1.00
CA GLU A 68 8.28 -19.62 -0.38
C GLU A 68 8.52 -18.11 -0.19
N VAL A 69 8.18 -17.29 -1.21
CA VAL A 69 8.28 -15.83 -1.13
C VAL A 69 7.30 -15.25 -0.13
N LEU A 70 6.07 -15.80 -0.04
CA LEU A 70 5.07 -15.29 0.91
C LEU A 70 5.42 -15.64 2.36
N GLU A 71 6.02 -16.80 2.62
CA GLU A 71 6.37 -17.25 3.97
C GLU A 71 7.56 -16.50 4.59
N GLN A 72 8.45 -15.93 3.78
CA GLN A 72 9.58 -15.12 4.26
C GLN A 72 9.21 -13.65 4.57
N ILE A 73 8.02 -13.20 4.15
CA ILE A 73 7.58 -11.84 4.44
C ILE A 73 7.26 -11.75 5.93
N GLU A 74 7.95 -10.85 6.62
CA GLU A 74 7.84 -10.63 8.06
C GLU A 74 6.81 -9.53 8.37
N GLU A 75 6.70 -8.53 7.48
CA GLU A 75 5.85 -7.36 7.67
C GLU A 75 5.17 -6.94 6.37
N VAL A 76 3.89 -6.55 6.47
CA VAL A 76 3.16 -5.91 5.38
C VAL A 76 2.57 -4.59 5.85
N SER A 77 3.11 -3.49 5.32
CA SER A 77 2.56 -2.15 5.51
C SER A 77 1.42 -1.93 4.54
N ILE A 78 0.23 -1.63 5.07
CA ILE A 78 -0.97 -1.39 4.27
C ILE A 78 -1.65 -0.08 4.66
N TYR A 79 -2.34 0.52 3.69
CA TYR A 79 -3.38 1.50 3.99
C TYR A 79 -4.51 0.89 4.85
N PHE A 80 -5.31 1.72 5.52
CA PHE A 80 -6.38 1.32 6.46
C PHE A 80 -7.59 0.59 5.81
N TRP A 81 -7.38 -0.22 4.78
CA TRP A 81 -8.42 -0.93 4.08
C TRP A 81 -8.55 -2.39 4.56
N LEU A 82 -9.71 -2.72 5.13
CA LEU A 82 -9.98 -4.02 5.73
C LEU A 82 -9.80 -5.22 4.78
N PRO A 83 -10.17 -5.15 3.48
CA PRO A 83 -9.92 -6.22 2.52
C PRO A 83 -8.45 -6.60 2.38
N TYR A 84 -7.53 -5.63 2.45
CA TYR A 84 -6.08 -5.90 2.41
C TYR A 84 -5.62 -6.64 3.65
N LYS A 85 -6.04 -6.18 4.83
CA LYS A 85 -5.73 -6.86 6.08
C LYS A 85 -6.17 -8.33 6.05
N ASN A 86 -7.37 -8.60 5.56
CA ASN A 86 -7.88 -9.97 5.47
C ASN A 86 -7.09 -10.82 4.47
N LEU A 87 -6.76 -10.25 3.30
CA LEU A 87 -5.95 -10.93 2.28
C LEU A 87 -4.55 -11.27 2.79
N VAL A 88 -3.89 -10.31 3.47
CA VAL A 88 -2.55 -10.52 4.04
C VAL A 88 -2.58 -11.63 5.09
N LYS A 89 -3.54 -11.60 6.02
CA LYS A 89 -3.68 -12.64 7.04
C LYS A 89 -3.92 -14.04 6.46
N GLU A 90 -4.55 -14.12 5.29
CA GLU A 90 -4.81 -15.38 4.62
C GLU A 90 -3.58 -15.91 3.88
N LEU A 91 -2.89 -15.04 3.12
CA LEU A 91 -1.76 -15.44 2.27
C LEU A 91 -0.41 -15.47 3.00
N MET A 92 -0.24 -14.63 4.01
CA MET A 92 0.99 -14.41 4.77
C MET A 92 0.67 -14.41 6.27
N PRO A 93 0.21 -15.55 6.85
CA PRO A 93 -0.28 -15.61 8.23
C PRO A 93 0.82 -15.32 9.28
N SER A 94 2.09 -15.50 8.92
CA SER A 94 3.24 -15.19 9.77
C SER A 94 3.62 -13.70 9.78
N ALA A 95 3.14 -12.92 8.81
CA ALA A 95 3.51 -11.53 8.65
C ALA A 95 2.69 -10.61 9.57
N GLU A 96 3.34 -9.59 10.13
CA GLU A 96 2.65 -8.54 10.87
C GLU A 96 2.01 -7.53 9.91
N VAL A 97 0.73 -7.22 10.13
CA VAL A 97 0.03 -6.19 9.37
C VAL A 97 0.26 -4.84 10.03
N VAL A 98 1.08 -4.01 9.39
CA VAL A 98 1.49 -2.70 9.90
C VAL A 98 0.66 -1.59 9.23
N ALA A 99 0.26 -0.60 10.01
CA ALA A 99 -0.43 0.59 9.48
C ALA A 99 0.56 1.50 8.76
N ASP A 100 0.23 1.91 7.54
CA ASP A 100 1.06 2.82 6.77
C ASP A 100 1.28 4.17 7.50
N ARG A 101 2.54 4.50 7.75
CA ARG A 101 2.95 5.68 8.52
C ARG A 101 2.52 6.99 7.86
N PHE A 102 2.55 7.08 6.53
CA PHE A 102 2.17 8.31 5.83
C PHE A 102 0.69 8.61 6.05
N HIS A 103 -0.17 7.59 5.93
CA HIS A 103 -1.60 7.73 6.15
C HIS A 103 -1.96 8.04 7.60
N VAL A 104 -1.28 7.39 8.57
CA VAL A 104 -1.40 7.73 10.00
C VAL A 104 -1.09 9.21 10.22
N MET A 105 0.09 9.66 9.76
CA MET A 105 0.54 11.04 9.97
C MET A 105 -0.36 12.06 9.25
N LYS A 106 -0.81 11.73 8.04
CA LYS A 106 -1.73 12.58 7.27
C LYS A 106 -3.05 12.79 8.03
N GLN A 107 -3.63 11.73 8.59
CA GLN A 107 -4.88 11.83 9.35
C GLN A 107 -4.70 12.67 10.62
N ILE A 108 -3.64 12.43 11.39
CA ILE A 108 -3.34 13.20 12.61
C ILE A 108 -3.16 14.69 12.27
N ASN A 109 -2.39 15.01 11.24
CA ASN A 109 -2.16 16.39 10.84
C ASN A 109 -3.43 17.08 10.37
N GLN A 110 -4.31 16.38 9.65
CA GLN A 110 -5.61 16.91 9.23
C GLN A 110 -6.48 17.29 10.42
N GLU A 111 -6.63 16.40 11.40
CA GLU A 111 -7.41 16.67 12.61
C GLU A 111 -6.83 17.86 13.40
N LEU A 112 -5.51 17.88 13.61
CA LEU A 112 -4.84 19.00 14.29
C LEU A 112 -5.06 20.34 13.56
N ASP A 113 -4.99 20.35 12.23
CA ASP A 113 -5.23 21.55 11.44
C ASP A 113 -6.69 22.01 11.50
N GLU A 114 -7.64 21.09 11.54
CA GLU A 114 -9.07 21.39 11.70
C GLU A 114 -9.35 22.05 13.05
N GLN A 115 -8.82 21.48 14.13
CA GLN A 115 -8.94 22.06 15.48
C GLN A 115 -8.26 23.43 15.56
N ARG A 116 -7.04 23.56 15.04
CA ARG A 116 -6.33 24.85 14.98
C ARG A 116 -7.14 25.93 14.26
N ARG A 117 -7.81 25.59 13.15
CA ARG A 117 -8.68 26.51 12.39
C ARG A 117 -9.98 26.82 13.13
N ALA A 118 -10.52 25.89 13.91
CA ALA A 118 -11.69 26.13 14.75
C ALA A 118 -11.37 27.14 15.85
N GLU A 119 -10.29 26.93 16.60
CA GLU A 119 -9.83 27.85 17.67
C GLU A 119 -9.56 29.25 17.14
N LYS A 120 -8.87 29.36 15.99
CA LYS A 120 -8.61 30.66 15.36
C LYS A 120 -9.91 31.43 15.05
N ARG A 121 -10.91 30.75 14.48
CA ARG A 121 -12.20 31.38 14.13
C ARG A 121 -12.99 31.81 15.37
N ALA A 122 -12.86 31.09 16.49
CA ALA A 122 -13.53 31.44 17.74
C ALA A 122 -12.94 32.71 18.38
N VAL A 123 -11.63 32.94 18.23
CA VAL A 123 -10.97 34.18 18.71
C VAL A 123 -11.28 35.39 17.82
N GLU A 124 -11.51 35.16 16.53
CA GLU A 124 -11.82 36.22 15.54
C GLU A 124 -13.31 36.63 15.50
N ALA A 125 -14.19 35.91 16.23
CA ALA A 125 -15.64 36.15 16.30
C ALA A 125 -16.02 37.05 17.49
#